data_AF-A0A916MIA8-F1
#
_entry.id   AF-A0A916MIA8-F1
#
_cell.length_a   1.000
_cell.length_b   1.000
_cell.length_c   1.000
_cell.angle_alpha   90.00
_cell.angle_beta   90.00
_cell.angle_gamma   90.00
#
_symmetry.space_group_name_H-M   'P 1'
#
loop_
_entity.id
_entity.type
_entity.pdbx_description
1 polymer ?
#
loop_
_entity_poly.entity_id
_entity_poly.type
_entity_poly.pdbx_seq_one_letter_code
_entity_poly.pdbx_strand_id
1 'polypeptide(L)'
;MNYIDTAFKQLSFAWKLYNYALEGHINFDELDKPLTFKEDKSILVLPDKIFASPTELLVALENNLTIVFGAAAITLNRCREESGVSLANPIQTEIDHFTGVVYQIRNAFAHDIAEPRWNITNSRFARIYKFGDIKIDLSNVNQKTFKYSHIGGVEVFFRIKEYGDRNLWQG
;
A
#
# COMPACT_ATOMS: atom_id res chain seq x y z
N MET A 1 -11.79 -3.83 13.84
CA MET A 1 -11.28 -4.02 12.46
C MET A 1 -9.96 -4.78 12.50
N ASN A 2 -9.97 -6.08 12.24
CA ASN A 2 -8.86 -6.96 12.68
C ASN A 2 -7.60 -6.90 11.78
N TYR A 3 -7.69 -6.34 10.57
CA TYR A 3 -6.62 -6.46 9.57
C TYR A 3 -5.89 -5.16 9.23
N ILE A 4 -6.44 -3.98 9.56
CA ILE A 4 -5.80 -2.70 9.21
C ILE A 4 -4.45 -2.53 9.89
N ASP A 5 -4.37 -2.85 11.19
CA ASP A 5 -3.12 -2.74 11.94
C ASP A 5 -2.09 -3.73 11.43
N THR A 6 -2.51 -4.94 11.09
CA THR A 6 -1.63 -5.95 10.51
C THR A 6 -1.11 -5.50 9.14
N ALA A 7 -1.96 -4.96 8.27
CA ALA A 7 -1.55 -4.47 6.95
C ALA A 7 -0.55 -3.31 7.04
N PHE A 8 -0.79 -2.34 7.93
CA PHE A 8 0.15 -1.23 8.15
C PHE A 8 1.43 -1.68 8.86
N LYS A 9 1.37 -2.65 9.78
CA LYS A 9 2.58 -3.29 10.35
C LYS A 9 3.40 -4.00 9.29
N GLN A 10 2.76 -4.70 8.35
CA GLN A 10 3.45 -5.32 7.22
C GLN A 10 4.13 -4.27 6.33
N LEU A 11 3.45 -3.15 6.06
CA LEU A 11 4.07 -2.05 5.31
C LEU A 11 5.29 -1.49 6.05
N SER A 12 5.19 -1.23 7.36
CA SER A 12 6.33 -0.79 8.16
C SER A 12 7.46 -1.84 8.19
N PHE A 13 7.13 -3.13 8.26
CA PHE A 13 8.11 -4.20 8.21
C PHE A 13 8.83 -4.25 6.86
N ALA A 14 8.12 -4.11 5.75
CA ALA A 14 8.73 -4.09 4.42
C ALA A 14 9.74 -2.94 4.27
N TRP A 15 9.41 -1.73 4.77
CA TRP A 15 10.36 -0.60 4.81
C TRP A 15 11.60 -0.90 5.65
N LYS A 16 11.42 -1.49 6.84
CA LYS A 16 12.53 -1.90 7.70
C LYS A 16 13.40 -2.95 7.03
N LEU A 17 12.81 -3.95 6.40
CA LEU A 17 13.51 -5.03 5.72
C LEU A 17 14.33 -4.49 4.53
N TYR A 18 13.75 -3.60 3.74
CA TYR A 18 14.45 -2.94 2.64
C TYR A 18 15.66 -2.13 3.14
N ASN A 19 15.48 -1.32 4.19
CA ASN A 19 16.58 -0.55 4.78
C ASN A 19 17.68 -1.47 5.37
N TYR A 20 17.29 -2.53 6.08
CA TYR A 20 18.21 -3.52 6.64
C TYR A 20 19.04 -4.21 5.54
N ALA A 21 18.44 -4.47 4.38
CA ALA A 21 19.15 -5.00 3.22
C ALA A 21 20.11 -3.97 2.60
N LEU A 22 19.70 -2.71 2.47
CA LEU A 22 20.56 -1.61 1.99
C LEU A 22 21.80 -1.41 2.87
N GLU A 23 21.67 -1.60 4.17
CA GLU A 23 22.77 -1.53 5.14
C GLU A 23 23.70 -2.76 5.09
N GLY A 24 23.43 -3.73 4.21
CA GLY A 24 24.26 -4.92 4.03
C GLY A 24 24.08 -5.96 5.14
N HIS A 25 23.01 -5.88 5.92
CA HIS A 25 22.79 -6.79 7.05
C HIS A 25 22.15 -8.13 6.67
N ILE A 26 21.77 -8.31 5.41
CA ILE A 26 21.28 -9.60 4.90
C ILE A 26 22.45 -10.37 4.29
N ASN A 27 22.73 -11.54 4.86
CA ASN A 27 23.63 -12.51 4.26
C ASN A 27 22.92 -13.17 3.06
N PHE A 28 23.29 -12.73 1.85
CA PHE A 28 22.68 -13.19 0.59
C PHE A 28 22.78 -14.70 0.42
N ASP A 29 23.95 -15.29 0.72
CA ASP A 29 24.18 -16.72 0.52
C ASP A 29 23.38 -17.59 1.49
N GLU A 30 23.13 -17.09 2.69
CA GLU A 30 22.29 -17.79 3.67
C GLU A 30 20.79 -17.62 3.40
N LEU A 31 20.38 -16.49 2.80
CA LEU A 31 19.00 -16.25 2.42
C LEU A 31 18.59 -17.08 1.20
N ASP A 32 19.38 -17.01 0.12
CA ASP A 32 19.09 -17.69 -1.15
C ASP A 32 19.72 -19.09 -1.15
N LYS A 33 19.22 -19.96 -0.27
CA LYS A 33 19.67 -21.36 -0.17
C LYS A 33 18.53 -22.32 -0.50
N PRO A 34 18.84 -23.56 -0.91
CA PRO A 34 17.81 -24.57 -1.17
C PRO A 34 16.87 -24.72 0.02
N LEU A 35 15.57 -24.63 -0.25
CA LEU A 35 14.53 -24.70 0.77
C LEU A 35 13.39 -25.62 0.33
N THR A 36 13.06 -26.56 1.21
CA THR A 36 11.92 -27.47 1.04
C THR A 36 10.96 -27.26 2.20
N PHE A 37 9.71 -26.93 1.87
CA PHE A 37 8.62 -26.91 2.84
C PHE A 37 7.86 -28.24 2.76
N LYS A 38 7.59 -28.83 3.93
CA LYS A 38 6.74 -30.01 4.05
C LYS A 38 5.62 -29.70 5.02
N GLU A 39 4.40 -29.69 4.52
CA GLU A 39 3.19 -29.50 5.33
C GLU A 39 2.17 -30.56 4.94
N ASP A 40 1.82 -31.41 5.92
CA ASP A 40 0.96 -32.59 5.79
C ASP A 40 1.23 -33.46 4.53
N LYS A 41 0.43 -33.24 3.48
CA LYS A 41 0.44 -34.01 2.23
C LYS A 41 1.10 -33.25 1.07
N SER A 42 1.63 -32.05 1.32
CA SER A 42 2.24 -31.19 0.32
C SER A 42 3.74 -31.05 0.56
N ILE A 43 4.49 -31.08 -0.54
CA ILE A 43 5.91 -30.77 -0.56
C ILE A 43 6.10 -29.66 -1.58
N LEU A 44 6.66 -28.54 -1.14
CA LEU A 44 7.10 -27.46 -1.99
C LEU A 44 8.63 -27.41 -1.98
N VAL A 45 9.25 -27.61 -3.14
CA VAL A 45 10.69 -27.47 -3.34
C VAL A 45 10.90 -26.17 -4.10
N LEU A 46 11.56 -25.19 -3.48
CA LEU A 46 11.96 -23.96 -4.16
C LEU A 46 13.25 -24.20 -4.96
N PRO A 47 13.51 -23.41 -6.02
CA PRO A 47 14.80 -23.43 -6.70
C PRO A 47 15.96 -23.19 -5.73
N ASP A 48 17.12 -23.79 -6.01
CA ASP A 48 18.31 -23.69 -5.17
C ASP A 48 18.82 -22.24 -5.02
N LYS A 49 18.64 -21.44 -6.09
CA LYS A 49 18.92 -20.00 -6.18
C LYS A 49 17.80 -19.32 -6.95
N ILE A 50 17.29 -18.21 -6.44
CA ILE A 50 16.28 -17.38 -7.12
C ILE A 50 16.80 -16.00 -7.53
N PHE A 51 17.98 -15.59 -7.06
CA PHE A 51 18.61 -14.33 -7.43
C PHE A 51 19.97 -14.56 -8.08
N ALA A 52 20.26 -13.84 -9.17
CA ALA A 52 21.57 -13.87 -9.80
C ALA A 52 22.61 -12.99 -9.07
N SER A 53 22.16 -12.03 -8.26
CA SER A 53 23.04 -11.12 -7.51
C SER A 53 22.34 -10.47 -6.30
N PRO A 54 23.10 -9.92 -5.33
CA PRO A 54 22.53 -9.12 -4.24
C PRO A 54 21.71 -7.91 -4.71
N THR A 55 22.02 -7.37 -5.88
CA THR A 55 21.26 -6.25 -6.48
C THR A 55 19.84 -6.68 -6.83
N GLU A 56 19.64 -7.90 -7.32
CA GLU A 56 18.29 -8.41 -7.62
C GLU A 56 17.45 -8.58 -6.36
N LEU A 57 18.07 -8.96 -5.23
CA LEU A 57 17.39 -8.97 -3.93
C LEU A 57 16.88 -7.57 -3.55
N LEU A 58 17.68 -6.51 -3.76
CA LEU A 58 17.25 -5.14 -3.48
C LEU A 58 16.06 -4.73 -4.35
N VAL A 59 16.07 -5.09 -5.64
CA VAL A 59 14.94 -4.86 -6.55
C VAL A 59 13.70 -5.64 -6.11
N ALA A 60 13.86 -6.89 -5.68
CA ALA A 60 12.74 -7.69 -5.17
C ALA A 60 12.14 -7.09 -3.88
N LEU A 61 12.97 -6.55 -2.99
CA LEU A 61 12.53 -5.85 -1.79
C LEU A 61 11.83 -4.53 -2.11
N GLU A 62 12.31 -3.78 -3.10
CA GLU A 62 11.63 -2.58 -3.60
C GLU A 62 10.25 -2.92 -4.18
N ASN A 63 10.16 -3.97 -5.00
CA ASN A 63 8.88 -4.46 -5.50
C ASN A 63 7.95 -4.91 -4.37
N ASN A 64 8.49 -5.53 -3.33
CA ASN A 64 7.73 -5.90 -2.14
C ASN A 64 7.14 -4.66 -1.42
N LEU A 65 7.83 -3.52 -1.40
CA LEU A 65 7.26 -2.27 -0.87
C LEU A 65 5.99 -1.88 -1.61
N THR A 66 6.02 -1.93 -2.95
CA THR A 66 4.85 -1.61 -3.80
C THR A 66 3.69 -2.57 -3.55
N ILE A 67 3.98 -3.88 -3.46
CA ILE A 67 2.97 -4.91 -3.20
C ILE A 67 2.30 -4.70 -1.84
N VAL A 68 3.10 -4.51 -0.80
CA VAL A 68 2.59 -4.38 0.57
C VAL A 68 1.87 -3.04 0.76
N PHE A 69 2.31 -1.97 0.09
CA PHE A 69 1.57 -0.70 0.04
C PHE A 69 0.19 -0.89 -0.60
N GLY A 70 0.12 -1.57 -1.75
CA GLY A 70 -1.15 -1.88 -2.43
C GLY A 70 -2.09 -2.68 -1.53
N ALA A 71 -1.58 -3.71 -0.86
CA ALA A 71 -2.35 -4.50 0.10
C ALA A 71 -2.89 -3.65 1.27
N ALA A 72 -2.07 -2.73 1.80
CA ALA A 72 -2.49 -1.80 2.84
C ALA A 72 -3.56 -0.80 2.33
N ALA A 73 -3.45 -0.29 1.10
CA ALA A 73 -4.44 0.59 0.49
C ALA A 73 -5.79 -0.11 0.27
N ILE A 74 -5.78 -1.34 -0.23
CA ILE A 74 -6.98 -2.17 -0.38
C ILE A 74 -7.62 -2.41 0.97
N THR A 75 -6.83 -2.77 1.99
CA THR A 75 -7.31 -3.01 3.35
C THR A 75 -7.93 -1.74 3.96
N LEU A 76 -7.28 -0.58 3.81
CA LEU A 76 -7.80 0.70 4.29
C LEU A 76 -9.15 1.06 3.65
N ASN A 77 -9.30 0.88 2.34
CA ASN A 77 -10.58 1.08 1.68
C ASN A 77 -11.63 0.04 2.13
N ARG A 78 -11.24 -1.21 2.37
CA ARG A 78 -12.15 -2.23 2.89
C ARG A 78 -12.68 -1.84 4.27
N CYS A 79 -11.81 -1.35 5.14
CA CYS A 79 -12.16 -0.84 6.45
C CYS A 79 -13.17 0.32 6.39
N ARG A 80 -12.97 1.24 5.43
CA ARG A 80 -13.97 2.27 5.09
C ARG A 80 -15.34 1.70 4.77
N GLU A 81 -15.40 0.64 3.97
CA GLU A 81 -16.66 0.01 3.60
C GLU A 81 -17.33 -0.67 4.80
N GLU A 82 -16.55 -1.35 5.63
CA GLU A 82 -17.03 -2.06 6.82
C GLU A 82 -17.54 -1.11 7.92
N SER A 83 -17.07 0.14 7.95
CA SER A 83 -17.60 1.17 8.85
C SER A 83 -18.91 1.80 8.36
N GLY A 84 -19.47 1.35 7.24
CA GLY A 84 -20.72 1.85 6.69
C GLY A 84 -20.64 3.23 6.01
N VAL A 85 -19.44 3.79 5.82
CA VAL A 85 -19.29 5.10 5.17
C VAL A 85 -19.18 4.94 3.66
N SER A 86 -20.18 5.44 2.94
CA SER A 86 -20.25 5.40 1.48
C SER A 86 -19.45 6.52 0.82
N LEU A 87 -19.24 6.42 -0.50
CA LEU A 87 -18.62 7.49 -1.29
C LEU A 87 -19.65 8.58 -1.57
N ALA A 88 -19.49 9.73 -0.92
CA ALA A 88 -20.41 10.86 -1.06
C ALA A 88 -20.52 11.39 -2.50
N ASN A 89 -21.69 11.92 -2.82
CA ASN A 89 -21.96 12.63 -4.07
C ASN A 89 -22.92 13.80 -3.83
N PRO A 90 -22.44 15.06 -3.73
CA PRO A 90 -21.05 15.51 -3.90
C PRO A 90 -20.15 15.24 -2.69
N ILE A 91 -18.83 15.33 -2.87
CA ILE A 91 -17.83 15.33 -1.78
C ILE A 91 -17.79 16.74 -1.16
N GLN A 92 -18.16 16.85 0.12
CA GLN A 92 -18.31 18.13 0.85
C GLN A 92 -17.58 18.16 2.19
N THR A 93 -17.69 17.10 2.99
CA THR A 93 -17.13 17.02 4.35
C THR A 93 -15.70 16.49 4.35
N GLU A 94 -14.98 16.64 5.46
CA GLU A 94 -13.66 16.01 5.61
C GLU A 94 -13.72 14.49 5.48
N ILE A 95 -14.76 13.85 5.99
CA ILE A 95 -14.98 12.40 5.84
C ILE A 95 -15.16 12.04 4.35
N ASP A 96 -15.90 12.85 3.59
CA ASP A 96 -16.06 12.63 2.15
C ASP A 96 -14.72 12.75 1.42
N HIS A 97 -13.89 13.71 1.83
CA HIS A 97 -12.56 13.89 1.28
C HIS A 97 -11.64 12.71 1.62
N PHE A 98 -11.62 12.27 2.87
CA PHE A 98 -10.89 11.09 3.31
C PHE A 98 -11.32 9.83 2.53
N THR A 99 -12.62 9.56 2.47
CA THR A 99 -13.16 8.37 1.79
C THR A 99 -12.87 8.40 0.29
N GLY A 100 -13.00 9.58 -0.34
CA GLY A 100 -12.68 9.77 -1.75
C GLY A 100 -11.22 9.50 -2.05
N VAL A 101 -10.27 10.01 -1.24
CA VAL A 101 -8.85 9.77 -1.49
C VAL A 101 -8.47 8.31 -1.23
N VAL A 102 -8.98 7.68 -0.17
CA VAL A 102 -8.74 6.26 0.14
C VAL A 102 -9.20 5.37 -1.01
N TYR A 103 -10.38 5.66 -1.56
CA TYR A 103 -10.90 4.95 -2.73
C TYR A 103 -10.02 5.15 -3.97
N GLN A 104 -9.53 6.38 -4.23
CA GLN A 104 -8.65 6.63 -5.37
C GLN A 104 -7.29 5.95 -5.23
N ILE A 105 -6.69 5.95 -4.04
CA ILE A 105 -5.44 5.23 -3.79
C ILE A 105 -5.66 3.74 -4.02
N ARG A 106 -6.70 3.13 -3.45
CA ARG A 106 -7.04 1.72 -3.72
C ARG A 106 -7.21 1.45 -5.21
N ASN A 107 -7.90 2.32 -5.94
CA ASN A 107 -8.13 2.14 -7.37
C ASN A 107 -6.84 2.17 -8.19
N ALA A 108 -5.82 2.90 -7.75
CA ALA A 108 -4.53 2.92 -8.43
C ALA A 108 -3.84 1.54 -8.44
N PHE A 109 -4.14 0.69 -7.45
CA PHE A 109 -3.56 -0.65 -7.28
C PHE A 109 -4.52 -1.78 -7.68
N ALA A 110 -5.74 -1.47 -8.12
CA ALA A 110 -6.79 -2.46 -8.32
C ALA A 110 -6.63 -3.31 -9.59
N HIS A 111 -5.87 -2.82 -10.57
CA HIS A 111 -5.71 -3.46 -11.89
C HIS A 111 -4.31 -4.02 -12.12
N ASP A 112 -3.29 -3.40 -11.50
CA ASP A 112 -1.91 -3.81 -11.57
C ASP A 112 -1.20 -3.39 -10.28
N ILE A 113 -0.73 -4.38 -9.50
CA ILE A 113 -0.01 -4.14 -8.24
C ILE A 113 1.48 -3.90 -8.51
N ALA A 114 2.04 -4.47 -9.59
CA ALA A 114 3.45 -4.30 -9.93
C ALA A 114 3.71 -2.93 -10.54
N GLU A 115 2.80 -2.45 -11.39
CA GLU A 115 2.86 -1.12 -12.01
C GLU A 115 1.57 -0.32 -11.76
N PRO A 116 1.31 0.12 -10.51
CA PRO A 116 0.08 0.82 -10.17
C PRO A 116 -0.06 2.13 -10.95
N ARG A 117 -1.28 2.42 -11.40
CA ARG A 117 -1.60 3.62 -12.22
C ARG A 117 -2.91 4.24 -11.75
N TRP A 118 -2.94 5.56 -11.67
CA TRP A 118 -4.17 6.27 -11.37
C TRP A 118 -5.24 6.02 -12.45
N ASN A 119 -6.42 5.55 -12.04
CA ASN A 119 -7.56 5.33 -12.93
C ASN A 119 -8.76 6.17 -12.49
N ILE A 120 -8.67 7.49 -12.74
CA ILE A 120 -9.67 8.48 -12.33
C ILE A 120 -10.60 8.78 -13.52
N THR A 121 -11.58 7.90 -13.75
CA THR A 121 -12.53 8.04 -14.87
C THR A 121 -13.68 9.01 -14.61
N ASN A 122 -14.03 9.23 -13.34
CA ASN A 122 -15.07 10.17 -12.95
C ASN A 122 -14.45 11.48 -12.46
N SER A 123 -14.76 12.58 -13.15
CA SER A 123 -14.18 13.92 -12.90
C SER A 123 -14.37 14.42 -11.47
N ARG A 124 -15.39 13.97 -10.75
CA ARG A 124 -15.59 14.35 -9.33
C ARG A 124 -14.43 13.95 -8.42
N PHE A 125 -13.65 12.94 -8.82
CA PHE A 125 -12.52 12.45 -8.05
C PHE A 125 -11.18 13.08 -8.45
N ALA A 126 -11.13 13.77 -9.59
CA ALA A 126 -9.97 14.55 -10.04
C ALA A 126 -9.99 15.93 -9.36
N ARG A 127 -9.61 15.97 -8.07
CA ARG A 127 -9.71 17.18 -7.24
C ARG A 127 -8.66 17.22 -6.15
N ILE A 128 -8.66 18.34 -5.43
CA ILE A 128 -7.94 18.50 -4.17
C ILE A 128 -8.79 17.90 -3.04
N TYR A 129 -8.18 16.99 -2.28
CA TYR A 129 -8.70 16.41 -1.07
C TYR A 129 -8.12 17.13 0.16
N LYS A 130 -8.97 17.43 1.14
CA LYS A 130 -8.59 18.10 2.40
C LYS A 130 -9.34 17.47 3.58
N PHE A 131 -8.59 17.00 4.57
CA PHE A 131 -9.14 16.45 5.80
C PHE A 131 -8.05 16.44 6.89
N GLY A 132 -8.39 16.84 8.11
CA GLY A 132 -7.41 17.10 9.15
C GLY A 132 -6.37 18.11 8.67
N ASP A 133 -5.09 17.75 8.77
CA ASP A 133 -3.94 18.53 8.29
C ASP A 133 -3.34 17.99 6.97
N ILE A 134 -4.09 17.16 6.24
CA ILE A 134 -3.68 16.54 4.98
C ILE A 134 -4.30 17.27 3.80
N LYS A 135 -3.49 17.55 2.77
CA LYS A 135 -3.92 18.08 1.47
C LYS A 135 -3.29 17.26 0.35
N ILE A 136 -4.12 16.64 -0.50
CA ILE A 136 -3.68 15.79 -1.63
C ILE A 136 -4.33 16.29 -2.91
N ASP A 137 -3.54 16.54 -3.95
CA ASP A 137 -4.04 17.03 -5.24
C ASP A 137 -4.00 15.92 -6.30
N LEU A 138 -5.18 15.38 -6.63
CA LEU A 138 -5.35 14.38 -7.69
C LEU A 138 -5.95 14.97 -8.96
N SER A 139 -6.02 16.30 -9.10
CA SER A 139 -6.62 16.96 -10.28
C SER A 139 -5.96 16.59 -11.60
N ASN A 140 -4.66 16.29 -11.58
CA ASN A 140 -3.84 16.12 -12.78
C ASN A 140 -3.00 14.83 -12.77
N VAL A 141 -3.47 13.77 -12.09
CA VAL A 141 -2.71 12.51 -11.97
C VAL A 141 -3.28 11.34 -12.75
N ASN A 142 -4.47 11.46 -13.35
CA ASN A 142 -5.10 10.37 -14.10
C ASN A 142 -4.14 9.77 -15.15
N GLN A 143 -4.17 8.44 -15.30
CA GLN A 143 -3.33 7.62 -16.19
C GLN A 143 -1.82 7.62 -15.88
N LYS A 144 -1.34 8.45 -14.94
CA LYS A 144 0.06 8.41 -14.50
C LYS A 144 0.30 7.19 -13.63
N THR A 145 1.51 6.62 -13.73
CA THR A 145 2.03 5.66 -12.74
C THR A 145 1.93 6.28 -11.36
N PHE A 146 1.41 5.53 -10.39
CA PHE A 146 1.33 5.96 -9.01
C PHE A 146 2.74 6.26 -8.47
N LYS A 147 2.85 7.29 -7.65
CA LYS A 147 4.07 7.69 -6.96
C LYS A 147 3.68 8.16 -5.59
N TYR A 148 4.46 7.83 -4.56
CA TYR A 148 4.19 8.28 -3.20
C TYR A 148 4.10 9.81 -3.10
N SER A 149 4.88 10.54 -3.91
CA SER A 149 4.81 12.01 -3.99
C SER A 149 3.46 12.56 -4.44
N HIS A 150 2.65 11.79 -5.18
CA HIS A 150 1.30 12.20 -5.57
C HIS A 150 0.34 12.33 -4.37
N ILE A 151 0.61 11.62 -3.27
CA ILE A 151 -0.14 11.73 -2.01
C ILE A 151 0.62 12.52 -0.94
N GLY A 152 1.74 13.15 -1.31
CA GLY A 152 2.58 13.93 -0.39
C GLY A 152 3.71 13.15 0.29
N GLY A 153 3.83 11.84 0.05
CA GLY A 153 4.85 10.99 0.65
C GLY A 153 4.27 9.72 1.27
N VAL A 154 5.13 8.78 1.66
CA VAL A 154 4.73 7.52 2.31
C VAL A 154 4.16 7.80 3.70
N GLU A 155 4.74 8.75 4.41
CA GLU A 155 4.29 9.18 5.74
C GLU A 155 2.87 9.75 5.72
N VAL A 156 2.46 10.41 4.62
CA VAL A 156 1.08 10.87 4.48
C VAL A 156 0.13 9.69 4.47
N PHE A 157 0.49 8.56 3.87
CA PHE A 157 -0.36 7.37 3.89
C PHE A 157 -0.61 6.83 5.30
N PHE A 158 0.40 6.86 6.18
CA PHE A 158 0.24 6.53 7.60
C PHE A 158 -0.68 7.54 8.30
N ARG A 159 -0.53 8.84 8.02
CA ARG A 159 -1.41 9.89 8.57
C ARG A 159 -2.86 9.75 8.09
N ILE A 160 -3.09 9.27 6.86
CA ILE A 160 -4.42 8.92 6.36
C ILE A 160 -5.02 7.81 7.24
N LYS A 161 -4.27 6.75 7.54
CA LYS A 161 -4.72 5.68 8.44
C LYS A 161 -5.07 6.20 9.83
N GLU A 162 -4.21 7.03 10.42
CA GLU A 162 -4.44 7.66 11.72
C GLU A 162 -5.68 8.58 11.73
N TYR A 163 -5.97 9.23 10.60
CA TYR A 163 -7.22 9.99 10.46
C TYR A 163 -8.43 9.05 10.51
N GLY A 164 -8.40 7.93 9.78
CA GLY A 164 -9.45 6.92 9.83
C GLY A 164 -9.67 6.36 11.25
N ASP A 165 -8.59 6.01 11.95
CA ASP A 165 -8.66 5.48 13.31
C ASP A 165 -9.35 6.45 14.28
N ARG A 166 -9.03 7.74 14.18
CA ARG A 166 -9.57 8.77 15.08
C ARG A 166 -11.03 9.10 14.78
N ASN A 167 -11.44 9.01 13.51
CA ASN A 167 -12.71 9.61 13.06
C ASN A 167 -13.76 8.61 12.57
N LEU A 168 -13.42 7.34 12.31
CA LEU A 168 -14.33 6.40 11.65
C LEU A 168 -14.45 5.03 12.30
N TRP A 169 -13.35 4.45 12.78
CA TRP A 169 -13.34 3.07 13.28
C TRP A 169 -13.06 2.92 14.77
N GLN A 170 -13.32 3.98 15.55
CA GLN A 170 -13.32 3.84 17.01
C GLN A 170 -14.34 2.77 17.43
N GLY A 171 -13.82 1.60 17.77
CA GLY A 171 -14.39 0.62 18.68
C GLY A 171 -13.48 0.52 19.89
#